data_AF-A0A5S9NZR4-F1
#
_entry.id   AF-A0A5S9NZR4-F1
#
_cell.length_a   1.000
_cell.length_b   1.000
_cell.length_c   1.000
_cell.angle_alpha   90.00
_cell.angle_beta   90.00
_cell.angle_gamma   90.00
#
_symmetry.space_group_name_H-M   'P 1'
#
loop_
_entity.id
_entity.type
_entity.pdbx_description
1 polymer ?
#
loop_
_entity_poly.entity_id
_entity_poly.type
_entity_poly.pdbx_seq_one_letter_code
_entity_poly.pdbx_strand_id
1 'polypeptide(L)'
;MADYREISQQYAQGGMKAGVLLNGGAAIALLSQVADLYAAKLIGGVRPALICSALGTFCAAAAWMFAFLSTRYVDKSEREPDLEVQHLHRSNKWMYAGLAAIALSLLLFVGGALILACKFGN
;
A
#
# COMPACT_ATOMS: atom_id res chain seq x y z
N MET A 1 4.66 -14.55 -28.03
CA MET A 1 5.36 -14.77 -26.75
C MET A 1 4.88 -13.67 -25.81
N ALA A 2 4.33 -13.99 -24.63
CA ALA A 2 3.80 -12.96 -23.75
C ALA A 2 4.97 -12.15 -23.15
N ASP A 3 4.86 -10.82 -23.14
CA ASP A 3 5.88 -9.96 -22.55
C ASP A 3 5.74 -10.01 -21.01
N TYR A 4 6.64 -10.74 -20.36
CA TYR A 4 6.68 -10.86 -18.89
C TYR A 4 6.80 -9.51 -18.18
N ARG A 5 7.33 -8.48 -18.84
CA ARG A 5 7.38 -7.12 -18.32
C ARG A 5 5.99 -6.51 -18.19
N GLU A 6 5.13 -6.71 -19.19
CA GLU A 6 3.76 -6.20 -19.16
C GLU A 6 2.94 -6.89 -18.08
N ILE A 7 3.07 -8.22 -17.97
CA ILE A 7 2.39 -9.02 -16.95
C ILE A 7 2.79 -8.58 -15.53
N SER A 8 4.09 -8.42 -15.28
CA SER A 8 4.58 -8.01 -13.95
C SER A 8 4.11 -6.60 -13.56
N GLN A 9 4.05 -5.67 -14.51
CA GLN A 9 3.50 -4.33 -14.28
C GLN A 9 2.01 -4.36 -13.98
N GLN A 10 1.23 -5.19 -14.69
CA GLN A 10 -0.19 -5.37 -14.40
C GLN A 10 -0.43 -5.93 -13.00
N TYR A 11 0.35 -6.93 -12.56
CA TYR A 11 0.26 -7.45 -11.20
C TYR A 11 0.63 -6.41 -10.14
N ALA A 12 1.69 -5.63 -10.36
CA ALA A 12 2.07 -4.55 -9.46
C ALA A 12 0.96 -3.48 -9.34
N GLN A 13 0.38 -3.06 -10.47
CA GLN A 13 -0.77 -2.15 -10.48
C GLN A 13 -2.00 -2.73 -9.77
N GLY A 14 -2.27 -4.02 -9.99
CA GLY A 14 -3.35 -4.75 -9.30
C GLY A 14 -3.17 -4.73 -7.78
N GLY A 15 -1.97 -5.05 -7.30
CA GLY A 15 -1.64 -5.02 -5.87
C GLY A 15 -1.79 -3.62 -5.26
N MET A 16 -1.30 -2.58 -5.94
CA MET A 16 -1.46 -1.19 -5.49
C MET A 16 -2.94 -0.78 -5.40
N LYS A 17 -3.73 -1.08 -6.44
CA LYS A 17 -5.17 -0.78 -6.46
C LYS A 17 -5.92 -1.51 -5.34
N ALA A 18 -5.61 -2.78 -5.12
CA ALA A 18 -6.21 -3.57 -4.04
C ALA A 18 -5.90 -2.95 -2.67
N GLY A 19 -4.64 -2.57 -2.42
CA GLY A 19 -4.23 -1.93 -1.16
C GLY A 19 -4.97 -0.62 -0.88
N VAL A 20 -5.11 0.24 -1.89
CA VAL A 20 -5.88 1.49 -1.80
C VAL A 20 -7.36 1.22 -1.58
N LEU A 21 -7.94 0.26 -2.30
CA LEU A 21 -9.37 -0.05 -2.22
C LEU A 21 -9.75 -0.62 -0.86
N LEU A 22 -8.97 -1.57 -0.33
CA LEU A 22 -9.23 -2.19 0.98
C LEU A 22 -9.15 -1.16 2.11
N ASN A 23 -8.02 -0.44 2.18
CA ASN A 23 -7.78 0.50 3.26
C ASN A 23 -8.64 1.78 3.13
N GLY A 24 -8.76 2.32 1.92
CA GLY A 24 -9.58 3.49 1.65
C GLY A 24 -11.07 3.21 1.87
N GLY A 25 -11.55 2.05 1.40
CA GLY A 25 -12.92 1.60 1.64
C GLY A 25 -13.21 1.43 3.14
N ALA A 26 -12.31 0.81 3.89
CA ALA A 26 -12.44 0.68 5.34
C ALA A 26 -12.47 2.04 6.05
N ALA A 27 -11.58 2.97 5.68
CA ALA A 27 -11.55 4.31 6.25
C ALA A 27 -12.83 5.09 5.98
N ILE A 28 -13.33 5.07 4.73
CA ILE A 28 -14.59 5.72 4.34
C ILE A 28 -15.77 5.12 5.11
N ALA A 29 -15.84 3.79 5.22
CA ALA A 29 -16.90 3.12 5.96
C ALA A 29 -16.94 3.55 7.44
N LEU A 30 -15.78 3.60 8.11
CA LEU A 30 -15.69 4.06 9.50
C LEU A 30 -16.05 5.54 9.65
N LEU A 31 -15.58 6.40 8.74
CA LEU A 31 -15.90 7.84 8.78
C LEU A 31 -17.39 8.11 8.53
N SER A 32 -18.03 7.34 7.65
CA SER A 32 -19.46 7.48 7.34
C SER A 32 -20.37 7.19 8.54
N GLN A 33 -19.88 6.42 9.51
CA GLN A 33 -20.63 5.99 10.71
C GLN A 33 -20.07 6.61 12.01
N VAL A 34 -19.22 7.63 11.90
CA VAL A 34 -18.46 8.15 13.06
C VAL A 34 -19.37 8.70 14.18
N ALA A 35 -20.50 9.31 13.82
CA ALA A 35 -21.46 9.85 14.77
C ALA A 35 -22.15 8.74 15.58
N ASP A 36 -22.58 7.67 14.92
CA ASP A 36 -23.22 6.52 15.57
C ASP A 36 -22.22 5.77 16.46
N LEU A 37 -20.99 5.60 15.99
CA LEU A 37 -19.90 4.98 16.75
C LEU A 37 -19.50 5.82 17.97
N TYR A 38 -19.61 7.14 17.88
CA TYR A 38 -19.43 8.06 19.01
C TYR A 38 -20.55 7.88 20.05
N ALA A 39 -21.80 7.87 19.61
CA ALA A 39 -22.96 7.67 20.47
C ALA A 39 -22.92 6.30 21.18
N ALA A 40 -22.47 5.25 20.49
CA ALA A 40 -22.29 3.91 21.03
C ALA A 40 -21.06 3.75 21.95
N LYS A 41 -20.25 4.80 22.16
CA LYS A 41 -19.01 4.78 22.96
C LYS A 41 -17.95 3.79 22.45
N LEU A 42 -17.92 3.52 21.14
CA LEU A 42 -17.01 2.56 20.50
C LEU A 42 -15.74 3.19 19.91
N ILE A 43 -15.56 4.50 20.10
CA ILE A 43 -14.44 5.29 19.56
C ILE A 43 -13.07 4.70 19.91
N GLY A 44 -12.94 4.07 21.08
CA GLY A 44 -11.67 3.48 21.54
C GLY A 44 -11.13 2.38 20.60
N GLY A 45 -12.01 1.62 19.94
CA GLY A 45 -11.62 0.61 18.94
C GLY A 45 -11.57 1.17 17.52
N VAL A 46 -12.49 2.07 17.20
CA VAL A 46 -12.62 2.66 15.85
C VAL A 46 -11.44 3.57 15.51
N ARG A 47 -10.97 4.39 16.46
CA ARG A 47 -9.86 5.33 16.24
C ARG A 47 -8.58 4.62 15.75
N PRO A 48 -8.04 3.61 16.46
CA PRO A 48 -6.83 2.94 15.98
C PRO A 48 -7.04 2.21 14.65
N ALA A 49 -8.22 1.62 14.41
CA ALA A 49 -8.53 0.99 13.13
C ALA A 49 -8.57 1.99 11.95
N LEU A 50 -9.11 3.19 12.18
CA LEU A 50 -9.11 4.27 11.20
C LEU A 50 -7.69 4.75 10.90
N ILE A 51 -6.84 4.89 11.92
CA ILE A 51 -5.43 5.25 11.75
C ILE A 51 -4.70 4.18 10.92
N CYS A 52 -4.89 2.89 11.24
CA CYS A 52 -4.33 1.79 10.47
C CYS A 52 -4.77 1.86 9.00
N SER A 53 -6.06 2.08 8.75
CA SER A 53 -6.61 2.17 7.40
C SER A 53 -6.08 3.39 6.63
N ALA A 54 -5.93 4.55 7.29
CA ALA A 54 -5.34 5.74 6.67
C ALA A 54 -3.88 5.52 6.29
N LEU A 55 -3.07 4.96 7.21
CA LEU A 55 -1.67 4.62 6.96
C LEU A 55 -1.54 3.57 5.85
N GLY A 56 -2.42 2.55 5.85
CA GLY A 56 -2.41 1.50 4.84
C GLY A 56 -2.73 2.06 3.44
N THR A 57 -3.67 3.00 3.35
CA THR A 57 -3.98 3.71 2.09
C THR A 57 -2.77 4.50 1.61
N PHE A 58 -2.11 5.24 2.52
CA PHE A 58 -0.90 6.00 2.20
C PHE A 58 0.23 5.09 1.71
N CYS A 59 0.50 3.97 2.38
CA CYS A 59 1.51 3.00 1.97
C CYS A 59 1.22 2.41 0.58
N ALA A 60 -0.03 2.07 0.28
CA ALA A 60 -0.40 1.57 -1.05
C ALA A 60 -0.22 2.63 -2.14
N ALA A 61 -0.54 3.89 -1.86
CA ALA A 61 -0.31 5.00 -2.79
C ALA A 61 1.20 5.28 -2.99
N ALA A 62 1.98 5.22 -1.92
CA ALA A 62 3.44 5.42 -1.96
C ALA A 62 4.16 4.35 -2.78
N ALA A 63 3.61 3.12 -2.85
CA ALA A 63 4.16 2.06 -3.69
C ALA A 63 4.27 2.46 -5.17
N TRP A 64 3.36 3.30 -5.68
CA TRP A 64 3.47 3.84 -7.04
C TRP A 64 4.69 4.75 -7.22
N MET A 65 5.01 5.58 -6.22
CA MET A 65 6.21 6.43 -6.26
C MET A 65 7.49 5.58 -6.31
N PHE A 66 7.53 4.50 -5.53
CA PHE A 66 8.66 3.57 -5.54
C PHE A 66 8.77 2.81 -6.86
N ALA A 67 7.65 2.38 -7.43
CA ALA A 67 7.62 1.76 -8.76
C ALA A 67 8.15 2.74 -9.83
N PHE A 68 7.72 4.01 -9.80
CA PHE A 68 8.20 5.04 -10.71
C PHE A 68 9.71 5.30 -10.58
N LEU A 69 10.23 5.38 -9.35
CA LEU A 69 11.66 5.52 -9.11
C LEU A 69 12.44 4.29 -9.61
N SER A 70 11.92 3.09 -9.35
CA SER A 70 12.52 1.84 -9.81
C SER A 70 12.67 1.82 -11.34
N THR A 71 11.59 2.10 -12.08
CA THR A 71 11.61 2.12 -13.55
C THR A 71 12.53 3.21 -14.08
N ARG A 72 12.56 4.39 -13.42
CA ARG A 72 13.42 5.48 -13.84
C ARG A 72 14.91 5.13 -13.78
N TYR A 73 15.31 4.31 -12.81
CA TYR A 73 16.69 3.83 -12.73
C TYR A 73 17.00 2.72 -13.76
N VAL A 74 16.02 1.94 -14.21
CA VAL A 74 16.19 1.05 -15.38
C VAL A 74 16.40 1.86 -16.65
N ASP A 75 15.59 2.90 -16.88
CA ASP A 75 15.78 3.76 -18.06
C ASP A 75 17.15 4.45 -18.06
N LYS A 76 17.69 4.76 -16.88
CA LYS A 76 19.03 5.33 -16.74
C LYS A 76 20.14 4.32 -17.02
N SER A 77 19.97 3.05 -16.64
CA SER A 77 20.98 2.03 -16.93
C SER A 77 21.14 1.80 -18.44
N GLU A 78 20.08 1.98 -19.22
CA GLU A 78 20.15 1.89 -20.69
C GLU A 78 20.82 3.12 -21.35
N ARG A 79 20.70 4.31 -20.73
CA ARG A 79 21.24 5.57 -21.26
C ARG A 79 22.68 5.86 -20.83
N GLU A 80 23.08 5.34 -19.68
CA GLU A 80 24.38 5.56 -19.05
C GLU A 80 25.04 4.19 -18.77
N PRO A 81 25.51 3.48 -19.83
CA PRO A 81 26.01 2.10 -19.70
C PRO A 81 27.22 1.99 -18.76
N ASP A 82 28.04 3.02 -18.67
CA ASP A 82 29.18 3.08 -17.74
C ASP A 82 28.76 2.97 -16.26
N LEU A 83 27.49 3.25 -15.95
CA LEU A 83 26.91 3.21 -14.60
C LEU A 83 25.80 2.15 -14.46
N GLU A 84 25.67 1.24 -15.43
CA GLU A 84 24.57 0.27 -15.53
C GLU A 84 24.32 -0.47 -14.21
N VAL A 85 25.37 -1.09 -13.66
CA VAL A 85 25.29 -1.88 -12.42
C VAL A 85 24.80 -1.04 -11.23
N GLN A 86 25.24 0.22 -11.13
CA GLN A 86 24.85 1.11 -10.04
C GLN A 86 23.37 1.52 -10.15
N HIS A 87 22.92 1.81 -11.37
CA HIS A 87 21.54 2.15 -11.67
C HIS A 87 20.60 0.97 -11.41
N LEU A 88 20.95 -0.24 -11.86
CA LEU A 88 20.19 -1.46 -11.59
C LEU A 88 20.11 -1.77 -10.08
N HIS A 89 21.20 -1.57 -9.34
CA HIS A 89 21.18 -1.74 -7.88
C HIS A 89 20.24 -0.74 -7.18
N ARG A 90 20.21 0.53 -7.63
CA ARG A 90 19.24 1.52 -7.13
C ARG A 90 17.81 1.17 -7.53
N SER A 91 17.59 0.72 -8.75
CA SER A 91 16.29 0.24 -9.22
C SER A 91 15.74 -0.87 -8.30
N ASN A 92 16.56 -1.89 -8.02
CA ASN A 92 16.20 -2.98 -7.12
C ASN A 92 15.83 -2.50 -5.71
N LYS A 93 16.55 -1.51 -5.15
CA LYS A 93 16.20 -0.94 -3.84
C LYS A 93 14.80 -0.31 -3.85
N TRP A 94 14.46 0.45 -4.88
CA TRP A 94 13.13 1.04 -5.02
C TRP A 94 12.04 -0.01 -5.28
N MET A 95 12.35 -1.06 -6.05
CA MET A 95 11.44 -2.20 -6.22
C MET A 95 11.11 -2.86 -4.87
N TYR A 96 12.12 -3.18 -4.06
CA TYR A 96 11.90 -3.78 -2.74
C TYR A 96 11.17 -2.84 -1.77
N ALA A 97 11.45 -1.54 -1.82
CA ALA A 97 10.70 -0.54 -1.05
C ALA A 97 9.21 -0.51 -1.46
N GLY A 98 8.91 -0.60 -2.76
CA GLY A 98 7.56 -0.73 -3.29
C GLY A 98 6.84 -1.98 -2.78
N LEU A 99 7.50 -3.14 -2.85
CA LEU A 99 6.97 -4.41 -2.34
C LEU A 99 6.70 -4.34 -0.83
N ALA A 100 7.65 -3.80 -0.05
CA ALA A 100 7.49 -3.62 1.39
C ALA A 100 6.33 -2.68 1.73
N ALA A 101 6.11 -1.61 0.95
CA ALA A 101 5.00 -0.69 1.15
C ALA A 101 3.63 -1.36 0.91
N ILE A 102 3.52 -2.20 -0.12
CA ILE A 102 2.30 -2.99 -0.38
C ILE A 102 2.08 -4.01 0.75
N ALA A 103 3.11 -4.74 1.16
CA ALA A 103 3.00 -5.71 2.25
C ALA A 103 2.57 -5.04 3.56
N LEU A 104 3.17 -3.90 3.90
CA LEU A 104 2.79 -3.10 5.06
C LEU A 104 1.36 -2.59 4.97
N SER A 105 0.92 -2.15 3.78
CA SER A 105 -0.47 -1.73 3.54
C SER A 105 -1.48 -2.84 3.84
N LEU A 106 -1.19 -4.08 3.44
CA LEU A 106 -2.03 -5.24 3.71
C LEU A 106 -2.02 -5.61 5.20
N LEU A 107 -0.86 -5.55 5.85
CA LEU A 107 -0.74 -5.79 7.30
C LEU A 107 -1.52 -4.75 8.10
N LEU A 108 -1.50 -3.48 7.68
CA LEU A 108 -2.26 -2.41 8.32
C LEU A 108 -3.77 -2.61 8.16
N PHE A 109 -4.23 -3.07 6.99
CA PHE A 109 -5.63 -3.44 6.79
C PHE A 109 -6.05 -4.58 7.73
N VAL A 110 -5.29 -5.69 7.75
CA VAL A 110 -5.57 -6.84 8.63
C VAL A 110 -5.55 -6.41 10.10
N GLY A 111 -4.56 -5.61 10.51
CA GLY A 111 -4.47 -5.07 11.86
C GLY A 111 -5.68 -4.22 12.23
N GLY A 112 -6.11 -3.31 11.34
CA GLY A 112 -7.31 -2.50 11.55
C GLY A 112 -8.57 -3.35 11.69
N ALA A 113 -8.74 -4.36 10.83
CA ALA A 113 -9.86 -5.29 10.89
C ALA A 113 -9.88 -6.11 12.20
N LEU A 114 -8.73 -6.61 12.64
CA LEU A 114 -8.61 -7.36 13.90
C LEU A 114 -8.92 -6.49 15.13
N ILE A 115 -8.46 -5.23 15.13
CA ILE A 115 -8.77 -4.27 16.20
C ILE A 115 -10.28 -4.07 16.33
N LEU A 116 -10.98 -3.90 15.20
CA LEU A 116 -12.44 -3.79 15.20
C LEU A 116 -13.08 -5.09 15.68
N ALA A 117 -12.67 -6.25 15.15
CA ALA A 117 -13.22 -7.55 15.53
C ALA A 117 -13.13 -7.82 17.04
N CYS A 118 -11.98 -7.53 17.65
CA CYS A 118 -11.78 -7.70 19.10
C CYS A 118 -12.59 -6.73 19.96
N LYS A 119 -13.03 -5.59 19.40
CA LYS A 119 -13.77 -4.55 20.12
C LYS A 119 -15.28 -4.63 19.92
N PHE A 120 -15.74 -5.22 18.83
CA PHE A 120 -17.16 -5.53 18.60
C PHE A 120 -17.55 -6.93 19.10
N GLY A 121 -16.59 -7.85 19.26
CA GLY A 121 -16.84 -9.22 19.73
C GLY A 121 -16.91 -9.39 21.25
N ASN A 122 -16.66 -8.34 22.03
CA ASN A 122 -16.80 -8.28 23.49
C ASN A 122 -17.88 -7.26 23.86
#